data_AF-J3P4L0-F1
#
_entry.id   AF-J3P4L0-F1
#
_cell.length_a   1.000
_cell.length_b   1.000
_cell.length_c   1.000
_cell.angle_alpha   90.00
_cell.angle_beta   90.00
_cell.angle_gamma   90.00
#
_symmetry.space_group_name_H-M   'P 1'
#
loop_
_entity.id
_entity.type
_entity.pdbx_description
1 polymer ?
#
loop_
_entity_poly.entity_id
_entity_poly.type
_entity_poly.pdbx_seq_one_letter_code
_entity_poly.pdbx_strand_id
1 'polypeptide(L)'
;MAALRQSRRQLSRTLSRQTPVSLCAAQNLRSWLSLAASAAPASIQTRCFATPVPPVTQDATGSKGPTAMVFLNMGGPSTTDEVHDFLLRLFSDGDLIPFGPLQNYIASFIAKRRTPKIQKQYAAIGGGSPIRKWSEHQSAEMCKILDRISPETAPHKPYVAFRYANPLTEEMYNRLLADGFGNGKGGRAVAFTQYPQYSCSTTGSSVNELWKWRQRLEGKKPDGSPSTPGDGTIQWSVIDRWPAHSGLVEAFAQNIEAKLAEYPEERRNRVVLMFSAHSLPMTVVNRGDPYPAEVAATVYAVMQRLGFSNPYRLCWQSQVGPQPWLGPQTQTSVEEYIAKGQKDIVLIPIAFTSDHIETLFELDEEVIGESGHADTVKRVESLNGGRVFIQALADIAKEHLASGISCSKQMGLRCPGCKSERCFESKKFFAEQQQGLSKA
;
A
#
# COMPACT_ATOMS: atom_id res chain seq x y z
N MET A 1 51.02 11.55 33.96
CA MET A 1 50.60 11.75 35.38
C MET A 1 49.63 10.65 35.77
N ALA A 2 49.34 10.48 37.07
CA ALA A 2 48.46 9.41 37.59
C ALA A 2 46.99 9.54 37.09
N ALA A 3 46.16 8.51 36.94
CA ALA A 3 46.11 7.12 37.45
C ALA A 3 45.48 6.91 38.84
N LEU A 4 44.17 6.60 38.85
CA LEU A 4 43.36 5.90 39.88
C LEU A 4 42.11 5.37 39.11
N ARG A 5 41.64 4.12 39.17
CA ARG A 5 41.38 3.15 40.27
C ARG A 5 40.32 3.69 41.26
N GLN A 6 39.31 2.92 41.72
CA GLN A 6 38.90 1.53 41.46
C GLN A 6 37.48 1.30 42.02
N SER A 7 36.74 0.29 41.53
CA SER A 7 36.06 -0.70 42.41
C SER A 7 35.53 -1.89 41.59
N ARG A 8 35.39 -3.08 42.20
CA ARG A 8 34.92 -4.32 41.56
C ARG A 8 34.49 -5.38 42.61
N ARG A 9 33.34 -6.04 42.39
CA ARG A 9 32.86 -7.34 42.96
C ARG A 9 32.46 -7.43 44.44
N GLN A 10 31.32 -8.11 44.68
CA GLN A 10 30.92 -9.09 45.74
C GLN A 10 29.37 -9.10 45.83
N LEU A 11 28.59 -10.15 46.17
CA LEU A 11 28.68 -11.64 46.23
C LEU A 11 27.28 -12.15 45.72
N SER A 12 27.11 -13.22 44.92
CA SER A 12 27.32 -14.68 45.12
C SER A 12 26.28 -15.42 46.00
N ARG A 13 25.53 -16.35 45.36
CA ARG A 13 24.74 -17.48 45.93
C ARG A 13 23.49 -17.09 46.75
N THR A 14 22.45 -17.92 46.91
CA THR A 14 22.16 -19.31 46.44
C THR A 14 20.72 -19.36 45.84
N LEU A 15 19.92 -20.43 45.65
CA LEU A 15 19.94 -21.86 46.04
C LEU A 15 19.43 -22.73 44.86
N SER A 16 18.47 -23.64 45.04
CA SER A 16 17.93 -24.55 44.00
C SER A 16 16.52 -25.06 44.33
N ARG A 17 15.79 -25.57 43.32
CA ARG A 17 14.92 -26.75 43.43
C ARG A 17 14.53 -27.29 42.05
N GLN A 18 14.13 -28.57 42.00
CA GLN A 18 13.85 -29.33 40.78
C GLN A 18 12.46 -29.99 40.85
N THR A 19 11.81 -30.15 39.68
CA THR A 19 10.89 -31.28 39.34
C THR A 19 9.57 -31.44 40.15
N PRO A 20 8.59 -32.27 39.70
CA PRO A 20 8.59 -33.14 38.51
C PRO A 20 7.47 -32.92 37.49
N VAL A 21 7.61 -33.66 36.39
CA VAL A 21 6.62 -33.94 35.34
C VAL A 21 5.42 -34.73 35.89
N SER A 22 4.26 -34.59 35.25
CA SER A 22 3.27 -35.69 35.19
C SER A 22 2.62 -35.76 33.81
N LEU A 23 2.93 -36.81 33.04
CA LEU A 23 2.04 -37.33 32.00
C LEU A 23 1.18 -38.42 32.64
N CYS A 24 -0.09 -38.50 32.26
CA CYS A 24 -0.90 -39.69 32.48
C CYS A 24 -1.71 -39.98 31.21
N ALA A 25 -1.86 -41.26 30.85
CA ALA A 25 -2.33 -41.66 29.53
C ALA A 25 -3.28 -42.86 29.56
N ALA A 26 -4.26 -42.78 28.66
CA ALA A 26 -4.96 -43.90 28.01
C ALA A 26 -5.93 -44.77 28.84
N GLN A 27 -6.59 -45.67 28.08
CA GLN A 27 -7.49 -46.77 28.47
C GLN A 27 -8.91 -46.31 28.87
N ASN A 28 -9.96 -46.45 28.05
CA ASN A 28 -10.56 -47.62 27.36
C ASN A 28 -11.04 -48.76 28.26
N LEU A 29 -12.37 -48.97 28.30
CA LEU A 29 -13.14 -50.24 28.34
C LEU A 29 -14.63 -49.84 28.54
N ARG A 30 -15.53 -49.91 27.57
CA ARG A 30 -16.26 -51.10 27.04
C ARG A 30 -16.95 -51.96 28.10
N SER A 31 -18.29 -51.83 28.25
CA SER A 31 -19.26 -52.95 28.40
C SER A 31 -20.69 -52.46 28.68
N TRP A 32 -21.76 -53.24 28.47
CA TRP A 32 -22.13 -54.25 27.44
C TRP A 32 -23.65 -54.49 27.62
N LEU A 33 -24.45 -54.63 26.54
CA LEU A 33 -25.87 -55.10 26.53
C LEU A 33 -26.90 -54.25 27.32
N SER A 34 -28.20 -54.19 26.93
CA SER A 34 -29.06 -55.31 26.53
C SER A 34 -30.11 -54.97 25.48
N LEU A 35 -30.58 -56.01 24.76
CA LEU A 35 -31.70 -55.92 23.82
C LEU A 35 -33.03 -56.10 24.55
N ALA A 36 -34.06 -55.39 24.07
CA ALA A 36 -35.44 -55.84 24.12
C ALA A 36 -36.10 -55.47 22.77
N ALA A 37 -36.78 -56.42 22.13
CA ALA A 37 -37.42 -56.22 20.83
C ALA A 37 -38.93 -56.51 20.94
N SER A 38 -39.76 -55.66 20.33
CA SER A 38 -41.19 -55.91 20.17
C SER A 38 -41.71 -55.34 18.85
N ALA A 39 -42.70 -56.03 18.29
CA ALA A 39 -43.25 -55.87 16.95
C ALA A 39 -43.59 -54.45 16.49
N ALA A 40 -43.38 -54.19 15.19
CA ALA A 40 -43.91 -53.02 14.50
C ALA A 40 -45.30 -53.28 13.89
N PRO A 41 -46.23 -52.30 13.91
CA PRO A 41 -47.46 -52.33 13.13
C PRO A 41 -47.42 -51.34 11.94
N ALA A 42 -48.17 -51.71 10.88
CA ALA A 42 -48.74 -50.88 9.81
C ALA A 42 -48.02 -49.58 9.36
N SER A 43 -47.48 -49.60 8.15
CA SER A 43 -46.94 -48.42 7.45
C SER A 43 -48.01 -47.39 7.09
N ILE A 44 -47.90 -46.16 7.62
CA ILE A 44 -48.57 -44.97 7.07
C ILE A 44 -47.57 -44.25 6.15
N GLN A 45 -47.90 -44.12 4.86
CA GLN A 45 -47.08 -43.37 3.91
C GLN A 45 -47.30 -41.85 4.08
N THR A 46 -46.60 -41.24 5.03
CA THR A 46 -46.49 -39.79 5.10
C THR A 46 -45.74 -39.29 3.87
N ARG A 47 -46.40 -38.53 2.98
CA ARG A 47 -45.74 -37.88 1.85
C ARG A 47 -44.86 -36.74 2.35
N CYS A 48 -43.59 -37.02 2.63
CA CYS A 48 -42.60 -35.97 2.80
C CYS A 48 -42.46 -35.22 1.48
N PHE A 49 -42.93 -33.96 1.45
CA PHE A 49 -42.60 -33.06 0.36
C PHE A 49 -41.08 -32.87 0.32
N ALA A 50 -40.47 -33.12 -0.83
CA ALA A 50 -39.07 -32.79 -1.03
C ALA A 50 -38.93 -31.27 -0.95
N THR A 51 -38.31 -30.77 0.12
CA THR A 51 -37.89 -29.37 0.20
C THR A 51 -36.92 -29.13 -0.95
N PRO A 52 -37.19 -28.19 -1.88
CA PRO A 52 -36.24 -27.88 -2.93
C PRO A 52 -34.96 -27.36 -2.26
N VAL A 53 -33.83 -27.97 -2.58
CA VAL A 53 -32.52 -27.44 -2.18
C VAL A 53 -32.39 -26.06 -2.84
N PRO A 54 -32.27 -24.96 -2.09
CA PRO A 54 -32.13 -23.65 -2.69
C PRO A 54 -30.84 -23.60 -3.51
N PRO A 55 -30.84 -22.98 -4.70
CA PRO A 55 -29.63 -22.85 -5.50
C PRO A 55 -28.56 -22.08 -4.72
N VAL A 56 -27.29 -22.46 -4.89
CA VAL A 56 -26.14 -21.85 -4.21
C VAL A 56 -25.81 -20.50 -4.89
N THR A 57 -26.70 -19.53 -4.71
CA THR A 57 -26.62 -18.15 -5.22
C THR A 57 -27.30 -17.19 -4.26
N GLN A 58 -26.69 -16.96 -3.10
CA GLN A 58 -26.89 -15.77 -2.27
C GLN A 58 -25.58 -15.47 -1.54
N ASP A 59 -24.74 -14.64 -2.15
CA ASP A 59 -23.64 -14.00 -1.43
C ASP A 59 -24.25 -13.21 -0.28
N ALA A 60 -23.76 -13.45 0.94
CA ALA A 60 -24.32 -12.84 2.14
C ALA A 60 -23.99 -11.34 2.18
N THR A 61 -24.86 -10.53 1.57
CA THR A 61 -24.78 -9.06 1.68
C THR A 61 -24.87 -8.66 3.14
N GLY A 62 -23.79 -8.10 3.69
CA GLY A 62 -23.74 -7.61 5.05
C GLY A 62 -24.83 -6.57 5.30
N SER A 63 -25.29 -6.46 6.56
CA SER A 63 -26.45 -5.63 6.94
C SER A 63 -26.32 -4.13 6.65
N LYS A 64 -25.11 -3.66 6.29
CA LYS A 64 -24.80 -2.27 5.90
C LYS A 64 -24.54 -2.10 4.38
N GLY A 65 -24.79 -3.14 3.58
CA GLY A 65 -24.58 -3.12 2.12
C GLY A 65 -23.11 -3.28 1.69
N PRO A 66 -22.84 -3.19 0.38
CA PRO A 66 -21.52 -3.42 -0.19
C PRO A 66 -20.48 -2.37 0.24
N THR A 67 -19.21 -2.74 0.16
CA THR A 67 -18.07 -1.86 0.47
C THR A 67 -17.25 -1.60 -0.79
N ALA A 68 -17.09 -0.34 -1.19
CA ALA A 68 -16.16 0.02 -2.26
C ALA A 68 -14.72 0.11 -1.72
N MET A 69 -13.80 -0.68 -2.29
CA MET A 69 -12.37 -0.61 -1.99
C MET A 69 -11.66 0.13 -3.12
N VAL A 70 -11.23 1.37 -2.85
CA VAL A 70 -10.74 2.30 -3.88
C VAL A 70 -9.23 2.50 -3.75
N PHE A 71 -8.47 1.83 -4.62
CA PHE A 71 -7.01 1.93 -4.65
C PHE A 71 -6.59 3.29 -5.25
N LEU A 72 -5.86 4.10 -4.46
CA LEU A 72 -5.32 5.38 -4.88
C LEU A 72 -3.83 5.26 -5.23
N ASN A 73 -3.45 5.71 -6.43
CA ASN A 73 -2.06 5.79 -6.88
C ASN A 73 -1.91 6.94 -7.92
N MET A 74 -0.71 7.36 -8.29
CA MET A 74 -0.50 8.27 -9.43
C MET A 74 -0.91 7.63 -10.76
N GLY A 75 -0.71 6.32 -10.87
CA GLY A 75 -0.87 5.55 -12.11
C GLY A 75 0.26 5.81 -13.11
N GLY A 76 0.15 5.21 -14.28
CA GLY A 76 1.08 5.40 -15.38
C GLY A 76 0.38 5.13 -16.72
N PRO A 77 0.89 5.68 -17.83
CA PRO A 77 0.29 5.53 -19.15
C PRO A 77 0.30 4.06 -19.56
N SER A 78 -0.85 3.54 -19.96
CA SER A 78 -1.08 2.13 -20.34
C SER A 78 -0.42 1.78 -21.67
N THR A 79 -0.21 2.80 -22.53
CA THR A 79 0.48 2.72 -23.82
C THR A 79 1.40 3.94 -23.99
N THR A 80 2.30 3.91 -24.98
CA THR A 80 3.14 5.07 -25.34
C THR A 80 2.35 6.32 -25.72
N ASP A 81 1.11 6.18 -26.16
CA ASP A 81 0.31 7.30 -26.67
C ASP A 81 -0.34 8.10 -25.52
N GLU A 82 -0.69 7.42 -24.42
CA GLU A 82 -1.18 8.05 -23.18
C GLU A 82 -0.11 8.91 -22.47
N VAL A 83 1.17 8.81 -22.85
CA VAL A 83 2.30 9.51 -22.21
C VAL A 83 2.13 11.03 -22.23
N HIS A 84 1.59 11.62 -23.31
CA HIS A 84 1.41 13.08 -23.37
C HIS A 84 0.44 13.58 -22.31
N ASP A 85 -0.73 12.95 -22.23
CA ASP A 85 -1.81 13.26 -21.30
C ASP A 85 -1.41 13.02 -19.85
N PHE A 86 -0.71 11.91 -19.59
CA PHE A 86 -0.13 11.61 -18.28
C PHE A 86 0.80 12.73 -17.81
N LEU A 87 1.77 13.14 -18.65
CA LEU A 87 2.69 14.23 -18.33
C LEU A 87 1.98 15.58 -18.19
N LEU A 88 0.98 15.85 -19.04
CA LEU A 88 0.19 17.09 -18.98
C LEU A 88 -0.54 17.22 -17.65
N ARG A 89 -1.20 16.14 -17.18
CA ARG A 89 -1.92 16.13 -15.90
C ARG A 89 -0.96 16.18 -14.72
N LEU A 90 0.19 15.50 -14.79
CA LEU A 90 1.25 15.53 -13.77
C LEU A 90 1.85 16.94 -13.61
N PHE A 91 2.26 17.59 -14.71
CA PHE A 91 2.81 18.95 -14.64
C PHE A 91 1.75 20.03 -14.38
N SER A 92 0.46 19.76 -14.59
CA SER A 92 -0.62 20.67 -14.21
C SER A 92 -0.96 20.62 -12.71
N ASP A 93 -0.43 19.65 -11.96
CA ASP A 93 -0.77 19.52 -10.54
C ASP A 93 0.08 20.41 -9.63
N GLY A 94 -0.55 21.49 -9.14
CA GLY A 94 0.03 22.41 -8.17
C GLY A 94 0.24 21.81 -6.77
N ASP A 95 -0.39 20.68 -6.42
CA ASP A 95 -0.07 19.94 -5.18
C ASP A 95 1.25 19.14 -5.32
N LEU A 96 1.69 18.83 -6.55
CA LEU A 96 2.93 18.13 -6.86
C LEU A 96 4.08 19.08 -7.22
N ILE A 97 3.94 19.89 -8.28
CA ILE A 97 4.99 20.82 -8.75
C ILE A 97 4.39 22.22 -8.98
N PRO A 98 4.40 23.13 -7.99
CA PRO A 98 3.85 24.48 -8.16
C PRO A 98 4.76 25.37 -9.03
N PHE A 99 4.34 25.62 -10.27
CA PHE A 99 4.94 26.60 -11.19
C PHE A 99 4.31 28.00 -11.07
N GLY A 100 3.29 28.18 -10.22
CA GLY A 100 2.64 29.46 -9.99
C GLY A 100 1.51 29.79 -11.00
N PRO A 101 1.15 31.08 -11.19
CA PRO A 101 -0.05 31.47 -11.93
C PRO A 101 -0.15 30.97 -13.39
N LEU A 102 0.98 30.66 -14.03
CA LEU A 102 1.03 30.16 -15.42
C LEU A 102 1.09 28.62 -15.52
N GLN A 103 0.75 27.90 -14.43
CA GLN A 103 0.83 26.43 -14.30
C GLN A 103 0.48 25.68 -15.58
N ASN A 104 -0.73 25.87 -16.12
CA ASN A 104 -1.26 25.08 -17.24
C ASN A 104 -0.49 25.32 -18.56
N TYR A 105 -0.01 26.54 -18.79
CA TYR A 105 0.80 26.87 -19.97
C TYR A 105 2.19 26.25 -19.88
N ILE A 106 2.82 26.39 -18.71
CA ILE A 106 4.13 25.79 -18.41
C ILE A 106 4.04 24.26 -18.48
N ALA A 107 2.98 23.67 -17.92
CA ALA A 107 2.70 22.24 -17.96
C ALA A 107 2.57 21.70 -19.39
N SER A 108 1.76 22.37 -20.24
CA SER A 108 1.59 22.00 -21.65
C SER A 108 2.91 22.02 -22.41
N PHE A 109 3.73 23.07 -22.22
CA PHE A 109 5.04 23.18 -22.85
C PHE A 109 6.02 22.10 -22.36
N ILE A 110 6.12 21.87 -21.05
CA ILE A 110 7.01 20.85 -20.46
C ILE A 110 6.57 19.44 -20.87
N ALA A 111 5.26 19.13 -20.82
CA ALA A 111 4.72 17.86 -21.25
C ALA A 111 5.06 17.59 -22.73
N LYS A 112 4.76 18.54 -23.63
CA LYS A 112 5.08 18.41 -25.06
C LYS A 112 6.57 18.23 -25.31
N ARG A 113 7.44 18.94 -24.59
CA ARG A 113 8.91 18.81 -24.70
C ARG A 113 9.45 17.49 -24.13
N ARG A 114 8.87 16.95 -23.05
CA ARG A 114 9.33 15.71 -22.41
C ARG A 114 8.75 14.44 -23.04
N THR A 115 7.55 14.50 -23.62
CA THR A 115 6.83 13.35 -24.21
C THR A 115 7.76 12.43 -25.04
N PRO A 116 8.61 12.93 -25.97
CA PRO A 116 9.44 12.04 -26.79
C PRO A 116 10.60 11.34 -26.06
N LYS A 117 11.09 11.81 -24.89
CA LYS A 117 12.02 10.99 -24.06
C LYS A 117 11.21 9.90 -23.36
N ILE A 118 10.13 10.30 -22.68
CA ILE A 118 9.36 9.40 -21.81
C ILE A 118 8.70 8.28 -22.62
N GLN A 119 8.25 8.55 -23.85
CA GLN A 119 7.76 7.53 -24.79
C GLN A 119 8.81 6.47 -25.14
N LYS A 120 10.09 6.85 -25.32
CA LYS A 120 11.17 5.88 -25.57
C LYS A 120 11.46 5.01 -24.35
N GLN A 121 11.42 5.58 -23.16
CA GLN A 121 11.60 4.82 -21.91
C GLN A 121 10.44 3.83 -21.70
N TYR A 122 9.19 4.24 -21.94
CA TYR A 122 8.04 3.32 -21.92
C TYR A 122 8.10 2.26 -23.03
N ALA A 123 8.62 2.59 -24.22
CA ALA A 123 8.80 1.62 -25.30
C ALA A 123 9.84 0.54 -24.93
N ALA A 124 10.95 0.92 -24.29
CA ALA A 124 11.98 -0.02 -23.85
C ALA A 124 11.43 -1.08 -22.87
N ILE A 125 10.58 -0.66 -21.92
CA ILE A 125 9.99 -1.57 -20.91
C ILE A 125 8.74 -2.33 -21.39
N GLY A 126 8.51 -2.41 -22.71
CA GLY A 126 7.42 -3.18 -23.31
C GLY A 126 6.19 -2.39 -23.78
N GLY A 127 6.27 -1.05 -23.85
CA GLY A 127 5.28 -0.19 -24.49
C GLY A 127 4.31 0.56 -23.56
N GLY A 128 4.39 0.38 -22.24
CA GLY A 128 3.49 1.02 -21.29
C GLY A 128 3.76 0.62 -19.84
N SER A 129 3.05 1.23 -18.89
CA SER A 129 3.20 0.97 -17.46
C SER A 129 2.34 -0.22 -17.00
N PRO A 130 2.91 -1.28 -16.39
CA PRO A 130 2.13 -2.41 -15.89
C PRO A 130 1.36 -2.10 -14.60
N ILE A 131 1.52 -0.90 -14.02
CA ILE A 131 0.90 -0.46 -12.77
C ILE A 131 -0.63 -0.59 -12.76
N ARG A 132 -1.29 -0.40 -13.92
CA ARG A 132 -2.74 -0.57 -14.06
C ARG A 132 -3.16 -2.02 -13.85
N LYS A 133 -2.55 -2.93 -14.61
CA LYS A 133 -2.77 -4.39 -14.52
C LYS A 133 -2.55 -4.89 -13.10
N TRP A 134 -1.47 -4.45 -12.44
CA TRP A 134 -1.18 -4.86 -11.07
C TRP A 134 -2.18 -4.29 -10.06
N SER A 135 -2.54 -3.00 -10.14
CA SER A 135 -3.50 -2.38 -9.22
C SER A 135 -4.91 -3.00 -9.34
N GLU A 136 -5.38 -3.25 -10.57
CA GLU A 136 -6.67 -3.90 -10.83
C GLU A 136 -6.67 -5.36 -10.31
N HIS A 137 -5.58 -6.11 -10.51
CA HIS A 137 -5.42 -7.47 -9.98
C HIS A 137 -5.34 -7.51 -8.45
N GLN A 138 -4.47 -6.71 -7.83
CA GLN A 138 -4.30 -6.63 -6.38
C GLN A 138 -5.61 -6.26 -5.68
N SER A 139 -6.32 -5.24 -6.18
CA SER A 139 -7.62 -4.82 -5.64
C SER A 139 -8.66 -5.94 -5.74
N ALA A 140 -8.73 -6.65 -6.87
CA ALA A 140 -9.68 -7.74 -7.08
C ALA A 140 -9.38 -8.98 -6.21
N GLU A 141 -8.12 -9.43 -6.10
CA GLU A 141 -7.78 -10.56 -5.22
C GLU A 141 -7.92 -10.20 -3.74
N MET A 142 -7.56 -8.98 -3.34
CA MET A 142 -7.77 -8.47 -1.98
C MET A 142 -9.26 -8.51 -1.60
N CYS A 143 -10.17 -8.07 -2.49
CA CYS A 143 -11.61 -8.12 -2.22
C CYS A 143 -12.10 -9.57 -2.02
N LYS A 144 -11.65 -10.53 -2.83
CA LYS A 144 -11.99 -11.96 -2.65
C LYS A 144 -11.48 -12.56 -1.34
N ILE A 145 -10.41 -12.02 -0.76
CA ILE A 145 -9.95 -12.39 0.59
C ILE A 145 -10.83 -11.71 1.64
N LEU A 146 -11.08 -10.40 1.51
CA LEU A 146 -11.95 -9.62 2.41
C LEU A 146 -13.35 -10.21 2.56
N ASP A 147 -13.98 -10.66 1.47
CA ASP A 147 -15.29 -11.32 1.51
C ASP A 147 -15.30 -12.60 2.37
N ARG A 148 -14.15 -13.23 2.58
CA ARG A 148 -13.98 -14.43 3.43
C ARG A 148 -13.59 -14.07 4.86
N ILE A 149 -12.76 -13.04 5.05
CA ILE A 149 -12.22 -12.67 6.37
C ILE A 149 -13.01 -11.59 7.10
N SER A 150 -13.92 -10.88 6.43
CA SER A 150 -14.80 -9.83 6.98
C SER A 150 -16.18 -9.86 6.28
N PRO A 151 -16.94 -10.97 6.37
CA PRO A 151 -18.25 -11.11 5.72
C PRO A 151 -19.27 -10.04 6.17
N GLU A 152 -19.11 -9.47 7.36
CA GLU A 152 -19.92 -8.36 7.88
C GLU A 152 -19.83 -7.06 7.05
N THR A 153 -18.80 -6.90 6.23
CA THR A 153 -18.64 -5.77 5.29
C THR A 153 -18.73 -6.16 3.81
N ALA A 154 -19.02 -7.44 3.51
CA ALA A 154 -19.15 -7.97 2.17
C ALA A 154 -20.50 -7.57 1.49
N PRO A 155 -20.58 -7.58 0.14
CA PRO A 155 -19.49 -7.84 -0.81
C PRO A 155 -18.56 -6.63 -1.00
N HIS A 156 -17.26 -6.90 -1.13
CA HIS A 156 -16.24 -5.91 -1.40
C HIS A 156 -16.08 -5.71 -2.91
N LYS A 157 -16.31 -4.49 -3.40
CA LYS A 157 -16.18 -4.13 -4.82
C LYS A 157 -14.82 -3.46 -5.07
N PRO A 158 -13.98 -4.00 -5.98
CA PRO A 158 -12.67 -3.43 -6.29
C PRO A 158 -12.77 -2.23 -7.24
N TYR A 159 -12.09 -1.15 -6.88
CA TYR A 159 -11.90 0.04 -7.72
C TYR A 159 -10.43 0.47 -7.71
N VAL A 160 -10.03 1.13 -8.79
CA VAL A 160 -8.76 1.85 -8.91
C VAL A 160 -9.06 3.29 -9.34
N ALA A 161 -8.31 4.24 -8.80
CA ALA A 161 -8.35 5.65 -9.20
C ALA A 161 -6.93 6.19 -9.30
N PHE A 162 -6.54 6.55 -10.51
CA PHE A 162 -5.25 7.15 -10.77
C PHE A 162 -5.31 8.67 -10.82
N ARG A 163 -4.24 9.31 -10.35
CA ARG A 163 -4.14 10.77 -10.27
C ARG A 163 -3.87 11.44 -11.62
N TYR A 164 -3.15 10.75 -12.51
CA TYR A 164 -2.72 11.27 -13.83
C TYR A 164 -3.02 10.32 -15.00
N ALA A 165 -3.09 9.00 -14.77
CA ALA A 165 -3.44 8.00 -15.79
C ALA A 165 -4.93 7.60 -15.74
N ASN A 166 -5.38 6.75 -16.66
CA ASN A 166 -6.75 6.24 -16.71
C ASN A 166 -6.84 4.87 -15.99
N PRO A 167 -7.89 4.58 -15.19
CA PRO A 167 -9.03 5.43 -14.93
C PRO A 167 -8.74 6.54 -13.92
N LEU A 168 -9.20 7.75 -14.23
CA LEU A 168 -9.03 8.94 -13.39
C LEU A 168 -9.98 8.92 -12.18
N THR A 169 -9.68 9.73 -11.16
CA THR A 169 -10.54 9.91 -9.98
C THR A 169 -11.99 10.29 -10.34
N GLU A 170 -12.21 11.09 -11.39
CA GLU A 170 -13.55 11.44 -11.90
C GLU A 170 -14.30 10.22 -12.44
N GLU A 171 -13.65 9.43 -13.29
CA GLU A 171 -14.23 8.24 -13.93
C GLU A 171 -14.58 7.17 -12.89
N MET A 172 -13.71 6.97 -11.91
CA MET A 172 -13.95 6.09 -10.77
C MET A 172 -15.13 6.58 -9.91
N TYR A 173 -15.23 7.88 -9.62
CA TYR A 173 -16.34 8.42 -8.83
C TYR A 173 -17.68 8.27 -9.56
N ASN A 174 -17.72 8.59 -10.85
CA ASN A 174 -18.92 8.39 -11.67
C ASN A 174 -19.32 6.90 -11.75
N ARG A 175 -18.35 5.99 -11.77
CA ARG A 175 -18.60 4.55 -11.68
C ARG A 175 -19.17 4.13 -10.31
N LEU A 176 -18.68 4.67 -9.18
CA LEU A 176 -19.28 4.41 -7.86
C LEU A 176 -20.75 4.83 -7.82
N LEU A 177 -21.07 6.00 -8.39
CA LEU A 177 -22.45 6.51 -8.46
C LEU A 177 -23.36 5.63 -9.34
N ALA A 178 -22.83 5.06 -10.42
CA ALA A 178 -23.53 4.07 -11.25
C ALA A 178 -23.70 2.71 -10.54
N ASP A 179 -22.66 2.23 -9.85
CA ASP A 179 -22.62 0.95 -9.12
C ASP A 179 -23.45 0.94 -7.82
N GLY A 180 -24.13 2.06 -7.51
CA GLY A 180 -25.16 2.16 -6.47
C GLY A 180 -24.75 2.92 -5.20
N PHE A 181 -23.51 3.42 -5.10
CA PHE A 181 -23.05 4.23 -3.98
C PHE A 181 -23.47 5.70 -4.15
N GLY A 182 -23.65 6.44 -3.07
CA GLY A 182 -23.92 7.88 -3.09
C GLY A 182 -25.27 8.25 -3.71
N ASN A 183 -25.41 9.49 -4.20
CA ASN A 183 -26.62 9.98 -4.88
C ASN A 183 -27.93 9.71 -4.10
N GLY A 184 -27.91 9.86 -2.78
CA GLY A 184 -29.05 9.61 -1.90
C GLY A 184 -29.19 8.16 -1.41
N LYS A 185 -28.38 7.22 -1.91
CA LYS A 185 -28.40 5.78 -1.54
C LYS A 185 -27.43 5.42 -0.41
N GLY A 186 -26.48 6.30 -0.07
CA GLY A 186 -25.45 6.06 0.94
C GLY A 186 -24.41 5.03 0.49
N GLY A 187 -24.12 4.06 1.36
CA GLY A 187 -23.05 3.07 1.13
C GLY A 187 -21.66 3.55 1.55
N ARG A 188 -20.72 2.60 1.67
CA ARG A 188 -19.40 2.77 2.30
C ARG A 188 -18.27 2.66 1.28
N ALA A 189 -17.30 3.57 1.34
CA ALA A 189 -16.09 3.52 0.54
C ALA A 189 -14.81 3.71 1.38
N VAL A 190 -13.78 2.93 1.06
CA VAL A 190 -12.44 3.01 1.66
C VAL A 190 -11.46 3.47 0.60
N ALA A 191 -10.94 4.69 0.74
CA ALA A 191 -9.84 5.20 -0.05
C ALA A 191 -8.52 4.58 0.48
N PHE A 192 -8.00 3.57 -0.21
CA PHE A 192 -6.80 2.83 0.21
C PHE A 192 -5.60 3.28 -0.62
N THR A 193 -4.72 4.09 -0.03
CA THR A 193 -3.49 4.50 -0.73
C THR A 193 -2.60 3.31 -1.01
N GLN A 194 -2.03 3.25 -2.21
CA GLN A 194 -1.07 2.21 -2.62
C GLN A 194 0.39 2.60 -2.36
N TYR A 195 0.60 3.73 -1.66
CA TYR A 195 1.89 4.16 -1.12
C TYR A 195 1.96 3.78 0.36
N PRO A 196 2.82 2.83 0.79
CA PRO A 196 2.93 2.50 2.21
C PRO A 196 3.33 3.70 3.07
N GLN A 197 4.18 4.56 2.51
CA GLN A 197 4.69 5.79 3.13
C GLN A 197 3.94 7.01 2.59
N TYR A 198 3.34 7.81 3.46
CA TYR A 198 2.62 9.02 3.07
C TYR A 198 3.60 10.10 2.61
N SER A 199 3.36 10.66 1.42
CA SER A 199 3.84 12.01 1.05
C SER A 199 2.66 12.92 0.73
N CYS A 200 2.81 14.24 0.93
CA CYS A 200 1.85 15.19 0.39
C CYS A 200 1.81 15.16 -1.15
N SER A 201 2.91 14.81 -1.81
CA SER A 201 2.98 14.71 -3.28
C SER A 201 2.23 13.50 -3.85
N THR A 202 2.03 12.44 -3.06
CA THR A 202 1.47 11.15 -3.53
C THR A 202 0.07 10.90 -2.95
N THR A 203 -0.02 10.38 -1.72
CA THR A 203 -1.29 10.19 -1.00
C THR A 203 -2.01 11.53 -0.82
N GLY A 204 -1.29 12.60 -0.45
CA GLY A 204 -1.88 13.93 -0.26
C GLY A 204 -2.59 14.46 -1.50
N SER A 205 -1.93 14.46 -2.66
CA SER A 205 -2.56 14.87 -3.93
C SER A 205 -3.74 13.97 -4.32
N SER A 206 -3.63 12.65 -4.12
CA SER A 206 -4.70 11.70 -4.43
C SER A 206 -5.95 11.93 -3.58
N VAL A 207 -5.78 12.16 -2.28
CA VAL A 207 -6.88 12.48 -1.35
C VAL A 207 -7.45 13.88 -1.59
N ASN A 208 -6.61 14.86 -1.93
CA ASN A 208 -7.02 16.21 -2.33
C ASN A 208 -7.88 16.22 -3.61
N GLU A 209 -7.58 15.33 -4.57
CA GLU A 209 -8.36 15.17 -5.80
C GLU A 209 -9.67 14.42 -5.54
N LEU A 210 -9.65 13.35 -4.73
CA LEU A 210 -10.86 12.66 -4.28
C LEU A 210 -11.83 13.61 -3.55
N TRP A 211 -11.33 14.42 -2.61
CA TRP A 211 -12.13 15.42 -1.90
C TRP A 211 -12.75 16.45 -2.87
N LYS A 212 -11.96 16.96 -3.83
CA LYS A 212 -12.46 17.89 -4.87
C LYS A 212 -13.61 17.28 -5.68
N TRP A 213 -13.52 16.01 -6.07
CA TRP A 213 -14.59 15.33 -6.81
C TRP A 213 -15.81 15.03 -5.94
N ARG A 214 -15.64 14.60 -4.68
CA ARG A 214 -16.74 14.48 -3.71
C ARG A 214 -17.46 15.82 -3.56
N GLN A 215 -16.74 16.93 -3.40
CA GLN A 215 -17.34 18.25 -3.26
C GLN A 215 -18.04 18.75 -4.55
N ARG A 216 -17.59 18.32 -5.73
CA ARG A 216 -18.22 18.66 -7.02
C ARG A 216 -19.47 17.84 -7.32
N LEU A 217 -19.49 16.56 -6.96
CA LEU A 217 -20.56 15.61 -7.32
C LEU A 217 -21.59 15.41 -6.19
N GLU A 218 -21.14 15.41 -4.93
CA GLU A 218 -21.98 15.15 -3.75
C GLU A 218 -21.91 16.28 -2.70
N GLY A 219 -21.17 17.36 -2.92
CA GLY A 219 -20.99 18.45 -1.94
C GLY A 219 -22.22 19.32 -1.70
N LYS A 220 -23.21 19.27 -2.60
CA LYS A 220 -24.49 19.98 -2.50
C LYS A 220 -25.66 19.04 -2.78
N LYS A 221 -26.80 19.28 -2.12
CA LYS A 221 -28.08 18.66 -2.41
C LYS A 221 -28.76 19.31 -3.63
N PRO A 222 -29.81 18.72 -4.22
CA PRO A 222 -30.55 19.31 -5.34
C PRO A 222 -31.16 20.69 -5.06
N ASP A 223 -31.43 21.02 -3.78
CA ASP A 223 -31.89 22.34 -3.32
C ASP A 223 -30.75 23.39 -3.20
N GLY A 224 -29.51 22.99 -3.45
CA GLY A 224 -28.31 23.84 -3.36
C GLY A 224 -27.66 23.93 -1.97
N SER A 225 -28.26 23.35 -0.93
CA SER A 225 -27.71 23.30 0.42
C SER A 225 -26.51 22.35 0.55
N PRO A 226 -25.61 22.52 1.55
CA PRO A 226 -24.47 21.63 1.74
C PRO A 226 -24.87 20.21 2.15
N SER A 227 -24.24 19.19 1.57
CA SER A 227 -24.51 17.78 1.91
C SER A 227 -23.66 17.31 3.11
N THR A 228 -24.34 16.91 4.18
CA THR A 228 -23.75 16.44 5.44
C THR A 228 -23.62 14.91 5.49
N PRO A 229 -22.75 14.34 6.36
CA PRO A 229 -22.67 12.89 6.54
C PRO A 229 -24.01 12.32 7.03
N GLY A 230 -24.62 11.44 6.24
CA GLY A 230 -25.95 10.88 6.48
C GLY A 230 -27.00 11.27 5.44
N ASP A 231 -26.77 12.31 4.63
CA ASP A 231 -27.66 12.75 3.53
C ASP A 231 -27.66 11.80 2.30
N GLY A 232 -27.41 10.50 2.51
CA GLY A 232 -27.29 9.51 1.43
C GLY A 232 -26.09 9.72 0.49
N THR A 233 -25.12 10.57 0.85
CA THR A 233 -23.81 10.60 0.17
C THR A 233 -22.94 9.43 0.60
N ILE A 234 -21.91 9.08 -0.19
CA ILE A 234 -20.95 8.04 0.17
C ILE A 234 -20.30 8.32 1.54
N GLN A 235 -20.34 7.33 2.44
CA GLN A 235 -19.57 7.36 3.69
C GLN A 235 -18.12 6.97 3.40
N TRP A 236 -17.24 7.96 3.40
CA TRP A 236 -15.82 7.78 3.10
C TRP A 236 -14.98 7.53 4.34
N SER A 237 -13.99 6.66 4.21
CA SER A 237 -12.83 6.53 5.10
C SER A 237 -11.56 6.41 4.26
N VAL A 238 -10.38 6.59 4.86
CA VAL A 238 -9.09 6.55 4.17
C VAL A 238 -8.07 5.74 4.97
N ILE A 239 -7.43 4.78 4.30
CA ILE A 239 -6.20 4.15 4.76
C ILE A 239 -5.07 4.97 4.12
N ASP A 240 -4.55 5.96 4.87
CA ASP A 240 -3.65 6.98 4.32
C ASP A 240 -2.14 6.65 4.46
N ARG A 241 -1.76 5.66 5.27
CA ARG A 241 -0.39 5.14 5.41
C ARG A 241 -0.37 3.77 6.08
N TRP A 242 0.66 2.98 5.79
CA TRP A 242 0.85 1.63 6.33
C TRP A 242 2.34 1.18 6.27
N PRO A 243 3.32 2.04 6.64
CA PRO A 243 4.73 1.90 6.24
C PRO A 243 5.48 0.74 6.90
N ALA A 244 4.96 0.20 8.00
CA ALA A 244 5.61 -0.87 8.78
C ALA A 244 4.63 -2.03 9.08
N HIS A 245 3.63 -2.25 8.23
CA HIS A 245 2.72 -3.39 8.36
C HIS A 245 3.49 -4.72 8.22
N SER A 246 3.22 -5.69 9.09
CA SER A 246 3.97 -6.95 9.18
C SER A 246 4.00 -7.72 7.86
N GLY A 247 2.87 -7.84 7.16
CA GLY A 247 2.80 -8.51 5.86
C GLY A 247 3.51 -7.76 4.71
N LEU A 248 3.69 -6.44 4.82
CA LEU A 248 4.53 -5.69 3.88
C LEU A 248 6.02 -5.97 4.14
N VAL A 249 6.40 -5.93 5.41
CA VAL A 249 7.76 -6.24 5.88
C VAL A 249 8.17 -7.66 5.50
N GLU A 250 7.26 -8.64 5.66
CA GLU A 250 7.47 -10.02 5.26
C GLU A 250 7.62 -10.18 3.73
N ALA A 251 6.77 -9.51 2.93
CA ALA A 251 6.85 -9.59 1.48
C ALA A 251 8.17 -9.01 0.93
N PHE A 252 8.65 -7.88 1.47
CA PHE A 252 9.98 -7.37 1.14
C PHE A 252 11.10 -8.30 1.62
N ALA A 253 11.01 -8.84 2.83
CA ALA A 253 12.02 -9.75 3.36
C ALA A 253 12.17 -11.01 2.51
N GLN A 254 11.06 -11.66 2.12
CA GLN A 254 11.08 -12.85 1.27
C GLN A 254 11.67 -12.57 -0.11
N ASN A 255 11.31 -11.44 -0.74
CA ASN A 255 11.87 -11.07 -2.05
C ASN A 255 13.38 -10.75 -1.95
N ILE A 256 13.85 -10.17 -0.83
CA ILE A 256 15.28 -9.95 -0.55
C ILE A 256 16.02 -11.28 -0.29
N GLU A 257 15.46 -12.15 0.55
CA GLU A 257 16.00 -13.50 0.84
C GLU A 257 16.17 -14.32 -0.46
N ALA A 258 15.16 -14.28 -1.33
CA ALA A 258 15.21 -14.91 -2.65
C ALA A 258 16.29 -14.30 -3.57
N LYS A 259 16.40 -12.97 -3.64
CA LYS A 259 17.40 -12.31 -4.48
C LYS A 259 18.84 -12.52 -3.95
N LEU A 260 19.02 -12.59 -2.64
CA LEU A 260 20.29 -12.96 -1.99
C LEU A 260 20.69 -14.43 -2.25
N ALA A 261 19.71 -15.34 -2.39
CA ALA A 261 20.00 -16.74 -2.71
C ALA A 261 20.73 -16.92 -4.06
N GLU A 262 20.53 -16.01 -5.01
CA GLU A 262 21.24 -16.00 -6.30
C GLU A 262 22.72 -15.59 -6.22
N TYR A 263 23.20 -15.08 -5.07
CA TYR A 263 24.62 -14.81 -4.86
C TYR A 263 25.33 -16.07 -4.34
N PRO A 264 26.59 -16.31 -4.75
CA PRO A 264 27.44 -17.33 -4.15
C PRO A 264 27.49 -17.21 -2.62
N GLU A 265 27.50 -18.34 -1.92
CA GLU A 265 27.35 -18.39 -0.46
C GLU A 265 28.45 -17.60 0.27
N GLU A 266 29.68 -17.66 -0.24
CA GLU A 266 30.85 -16.94 0.29
C GLU A 266 30.79 -15.42 0.04
N ARG A 267 29.83 -14.94 -0.75
CA ARG A 267 29.58 -13.51 -1.02
C ARG A 267 28.24 -13.00 -0.48
N ARG A 268 27.26 -13.89 -0.26
CA ARG A 268 25.88 -13.53 0.14
C ARG A 268 25.78 -12.62 1.36
N ASN A 269 26.62 -12.81 2.38
CA ASN A 269 26.60 -12.00 3.62
C ASN A 269 27.24 -10.60 3.50
N ARG A 270 27.98 -10.33 2.41
CA ARG A 270 28.64 -9.05 2.14
C ARG A 270 28.00 -8.26 0.99
N VAL A 271 26.90 -8.77 0.42
CA VAL A 271 26.04 -8.01 -0.50
C VAL A 271 25.47 -6.79 0.24
N VAL A 272 25.57 -5.60 -0.37
CA VAL A 272 24.95 -4.38 0.18
C VAL A 272 23.49 -4.29 -0.25
N LEU A 273 22.59 -4.15 0.72
CA LEU A 273 21.17 -3.90 0.48
C LEU A 273 20.94 -2.38 0.30
N MET A 274 20.78 -1.96 -0.95
CA MET A 274 20.57 -0.57 -1.35
C MET A 274 19.07 -0.31 -1.52
N PHE A 275 18.40 0.09 -0.43
CA PHE A 275 17.00 0.48 -0.48
C PHE A 275 16.87 1.80 -1.25
N SER A 276 16.14 1.78 -2.37
CA SER A 276 15.93 2.92 -3.26
C SER A 276 14.47 3.38 -3.17
N ALA A 277 14.28 4.68 -2.97
CA ALA A 277 12.98 5.35 -2.91
C ALA A 277 12.99 6.60 -3.78
N HIS A 278 11.85 7.03 -4.32
CA HIS A 278 11.78 8.25 -5.12
C HIS A 278 12.17 9.46 -4.26
N SER A 279 13.09 10.29 -4.73
CA SER A 279 13.56 11.45 -3.97
C SER A 279 12.46 12.52 -3.84
N LEU A 280 12.64 13.45 -2.90
CA LEU A 280 11.82 14.66 -2.78
C LEU A 280 12.70 15.91 -2.90
N PRO A 281 12.21 17.00 -3.52
CA PRO A 281 12.88 18.29 -3.44
C PRO A 281 13.05 18.73 -1.98
N MET A 282 14.19 19.31 -1.63
CA MET A 282 14.44 19.73 -0.24
C MET A 282 13.46 20.79 0.26
N THR A 283 12.80 21.53 -0.64
CA THR A 283 11.68 22.44 -0.31
C THR A 283 10.44 21.70 0.19
N VAL A 284 10.19 20.47 -0.26
CA VAL A 284 9.11 19.59 0.22
C VAL A 284 9.51 18.96 1.55
N VAL A 285 10.74 18.43 1.65
CA VAL A 285 11.28 17.86 2.91
C VAL A 285 11.25 18.90 4.04
N ASN A 286 11.81 20.09 3.80
CA ASN A 286 11.90 21.17 4.79
C ASN A 286 10.54 21.83 5.11
N ARG A 287 9.48 21.56 4.34
CA ARG A 287 8.09 21.90 4.69
C ARG A 287 7.56 21.00 5.83
N GLY A 288 8.26 19.90 6.13
CA GLY A 288 7.90 18.86 7.10
C GLY A 288 7.01 17.78 6.51
N ASP A 289 7.36 17.28 5.33
CA ASP A 289 6.70 16.11 4.73
C ASP A 289 7.16 14.81 5.43
N PRO A 290 6.24 13.91 5.84
CA PRO A 290 6.61 12.75 6.68
C PRO A 290 7.29 11.61 5.90
N TYR A 291 7.23 11.62 4.57
CA TYR A 291 7.69 10.52 3.71
C TYR A 291 9.11 10.00 4.03
N PRO A 292 10.15 10.83 4.24
CA PRO A 292 11.50 10.32 4.50
C PRO A 292 11.60 9.51 5.80
N ALA A 293 10.82 9.89 6.82
CA ALA A 293 10.79 9.18 8.10
C ALA A 293 10.00 7.87 8.00
N GLU A 294 8.91 7.84 7.24
CA GLU A 294 8.13 6.63 7.00
C GLU A 294 8.88 5.61 6.12
N VAL A 295 9.64 6.06 5.12
CA VAL A 295 10.54 5.18 4.34
C VAL A 295 11.66 4.62 5.21
N ALA A 296 12.29 5.45 6.06
CA ALA A 296 13.29 4.97 7.01
C ALA A 296 12.71 3.93 8.00
N ALA A 297 11.45 4.09 8.43
CA ALA A 297 10.74 3.11 9.25
C ALA A 297 10.49 1.79 8.51
N THR A 298 10.07 1.82 7.24
CA THR A 298 9.93 0.61 6.40
C THR A 298 11.26 -0.13 6.29
N VAL A 299 12.33 0.59 5.93
CA VAL A 299 13.68 0.01 5.78
C VAL A 299 14.15 -0.63 7.10
N TYR A 300 13.98 0.05 8.22
CA TYR A 300 14.40 -0.48 9.52
C TYR A 300 13.62 -1.73 9.92
N ALA A 301 12.30 -1.76 9.70
CA ALA A 301 11.47 -2.94 9.99
C ALA A 301 11.83 -4.15 9.12
N VAL A 302 12.11 -3.93 7.82
CA VAL A 302 12.62 -4.98 6.92
C VAL A 302 13.98 -5.50 7.38
N MET A 303 14.91 -4.61 7.75
CA MET A 303 16.22 -5.03 8.26
C MET A 303 16.16 -5.75 9.61
N GLN A 304 15.18 -5.42 10.48
CA GLN A 304 14.91 -6.18 11.70
C GLN A 304 14.39 -7.60 11.39
N ARG A 305 13.46 -7.75 10.44
CA ARG A 305 12.96 -9.07 9.98
C ARG A 305 14.05 -9.91 9.30
N LEU A 306 15.02 -9.27 8.63
CA LEU A 306 16.22 -9.91 8.09
C LEU A 306 17.33 -10.15 9.14
N GLY A 307 17.08 -9.85 10.42
CA GLY A 307 18.06 -10.04 11.50
C GLY A 307 19.36 -9.24 11.35
N PHE A 308 19.34 -8.17 10.54
CA PHE A 308 20.52 -7.41 10.10
C PHE A 308 21.62 -8.26 9.45
N SER A 309 21.24 -9.30 8.68
CA SER A 309 22.17 -10.24 8.01
C SER A 309 23.21 -9.59 7.08
N ASN A 310 22.89 -8.40 6.54
CA ASN A 310 23.63 -7.72 5.50
C ASN A 310 23.81 -6.22 5.80
N PRO A 311 24.92 -5.59 5.35
CA PRO A 311 25.06 -4.15 5.37
C PRO A 311 24.03 -3.48 4.44
N TYR A 312 23.46 -2.35 4.84
CA TYR A 312 22.42 -1.67 4.07
C TYR A 312 22.55 -0.14 4.05
N ARG A 313 21.92 0.50 3.05
CA ARG A 313 21.70 1.95 2.97
C ARG A 313 20.31 2.26 2.42
N LEU A 314 19.80 3.43 2.76
CA LEU A 314 18.66 4.07 2.11
C LEU A 314 19.18 5.21 1.23
N CYS A 315 18.93 5.11 -0.07
CA CYS A 315 19.28 6.07 -1.09
C CYS A 315 18.02 6.50 -1.85
N TRP A 316 18.13 7.57 -2.63
CA TRP A 316 16.99 8.19 -3.29
C TRP A 316 17.23 8.32 -4.80
N GLN A 317 16.21 8.07 -5.60
CA GLN A 317 16.31 8.07 -7.07
C GLN A 317 15.43 9.17 -7.70
N SER A 318 15.45 9.26 -9.03
CA SER A 318 14.57 10.10 -9.85
C SER A 318 14.71 11.62 -9.63
N GLN A 319 15.86 12.12 -9.17
CA GLN A 319 16.11 13.58 -9.09
C GLN A 319 15.92 14.24 -10.46
N VAL A 320 15.02 15.23 -10.55
CA VAL A 320 14.82 16.00 -11.79
C VAL A 320 15.06 17.51 -11.62
N GLY A 321 15.91 18.06 -12.49
CA GLY A 321 16.20 19.48 -12.57
C GLY A 321 17.23 19.99 -11.54
N PRO A 322 17.54 21.30 -11.55
CA PRO A 322 18.71 21.89 -10.90
C PRO A 322 18.50 22.29 -9.43
N GLN A 323 17.34 21.99 -8.83
CA GLN A 323 17.08 22.27 -7.42
C GLN A 323 17.74 21.22 -6.50
N PRO A 324 17.95 21.49 -5.21
CA PRO A 324 18.41 20.47 -4.27
C PRO A 324 17.31 19.43 -3.97
N TRP A 325 17.68 18.15 -4.02
CA TRP A 325 16.83 17.00 -3.67
C TRP A 325 17.42 16.23 -2.48
N LEU A 326 16.60 15.39 -1.86
CA LEU A 326 17.03 14.49 -0.79
C LEU A 326 18.04 13.45 -1.33
N GLY A 327 19.14 13.27 -0.61
CA GLY A 327 20.25 12.39 -0.99
C GLY A 327 20.63 11.40 0.12
N PRO A 328 21.57 10.47 -0.15
CA PRO A 328 22.38 10.35 -1.37
C PRO A 328 21.58 9.80 -2.57
N GLN A 329 22.04 10.07 -3.79
CA GLN A 329 21.39 9.59 -5.02
C GLN A 329 21.73 8.11 -5.29
N THR A 330 20.78 7.30 -5.74
CA THR A 330 20.96 5.84 -5.92
C THR A 330 22.03 5.51 -6.96
N GLN A 331 22.00 6.11 -8.16
CA GLN A 331 23.00 5.90 -9.21
C GLN A 331 24.43 6.19 -8.69
N THR A 332 24.66 7.41 -8.19
CA THR A 332 25.97 7.83 -7.66
C THR A 332 26.41 6.97 -6.47
N SER A 333 25.47 6.48 -5.65
CA SER A 333 25.80 5.55 -4.55
C SER A 333 26.33 4.21 -5.09
N VAL A 334 25.72 3.66 -6.14
CA VAL A 334 26.16 2.41 -6.79
C VAL A 334 27.54 2.61 -7.41
N GLU A 335 27.74 3.68 -8.19
CA GLU A 335 29.03 4.07 -8.79
C GLU A 335 30.13 4.21 -7.72
N GLU A 336 29.85 4.93 -6.63
CA GLU A 336 30.78 5.11 -5.52
C GLU A 336 31.13 3.80 -4.79
N TYR A 337 30.18 2.88 -4.61
CA TYR A 337 30.45 1.58 -3.98
C TYR A 337 31.29 0.68 -4.90
N ILE A 338 30.98 0.63 -6.20
CA ILE A 338 31.76 -0.09 -7.22
C ILE A 338 33.19 0.44 -7.28
N ALA A 339 33.39 1.76 -7.26
CA ALA A 339 34.70 2.40 -7.23
C ALA A 339 35.50 2.09 -5.95
N LYS A 340 34.81 1.84 -4.83
CA LYS A 340 35.40 1.35 -3.55
C LYS A 340 35.59 -0.17 -3.51
N GLY A 341 35.31 -0.88 -4.60
CA GLY A 341 35.44 -2.33 -4.73
C GLY A 341 34.24 -3.15 -4.25
N GLN A 342 33.19 -2.51 -3.73
CA GLN A 342 31.95 -3.17 -3.32
C GLN A 342 31.02 -3.33 -4.54
N LYS A 343 31.11 -4.47 -5.20
CA LYS A 343 30.39 -4.77 -6.45
C LYS A 343 29.12 -5.59 -6.25
N ASP A 344 29.07 -6.38 -5.19
CA ASP A 344 27.89 -7.13 -4.77
C ASP A 344 26.85 -6.19 -4.13
N ILE A 345 25.84 -5.79 -4.89
CA ILE A 345 24.81 -4.81 -4.50
C ILE A 345 23.42 -5.31 -4.92
N VAL A 346 22.44 -5.23 -4.02
CA VAL A 346 21.03 -5.51 -4.33
C VAL A 346 20.21 -4.24 -4.16
N LEU A 347 19.53 -3.82 -5.22
CA LEU A 347 18.63 -2.66 -5.26
C LEU A 347 17.21 -3.07 -4.83
N ILE A 348 16.65 -2.42 -3.81
CA ILE A 348 15.30 -2.71 -3.31
C ILE A 348 14.37 -1.51 -3.54
N PRO A 349 13.35 -1.59 -4.42
CA PRO A 349 12.38 -0.51 -4.62
C PRO A 349 11.39 -0.45 -3.43
N ILE A 350 11.76 0.27 -2.37
CA ILE A 350 11.10 0.15 -1.05
C ILE A 350 9.83 1.00 -0.88
N ALA A 351 9.62 1.97 -1.78
CA ALA A 351 8.52 2.95 -1.70
C ALA A 351 7.39 2.72 -2.72
N PHE A 352 7.42 1.61 -3.45
CA PHE A 352 6.42 1.21 -4.44
C PHE A 352 6.13 -0.29 -4.35
N THR A 353 4.94 -0.70 -4.80
CA THR A 353 4.40 -2.05 -4.59
C THR A 353 4.35 -2.91 -5.85
N SER A 354 4.47 -2.31 -7.04
CA SER A 354 4.35 -2.98 -8.33
C SER A 354 5.37 -2.38 -9.30
N ASP A 355 5.78 -3.08 -10.35
CA ASP A 355 6.72 -2.52 -11.33
C ASP A 355 6.14 -1.32 -12.11
N HIS A 356 7.05 -0.41 -12.50
CA HIS A 356 6.78 0.88 -13.15
C HIS A 356 8.07 1.39 -13.84
N ILE A 357 8.06 2.57 -14.45
CA ILE A 357 9.23 3.10 -15.19
C ILE A 357 10.44 3.36 -14.27
N GLU A 358 10.22 3.84 -13.04
CA GLU A 358 11.27 4.00 -12.04
C GLU A 358 11.84 2.68 -11.47
N THR A 359 11.29 1.49 -11.81
CA THR A 359 12.00 0.20 -11.63
C THR A 359 12.56 -0.35 -12.93
N LEU A 360 11.70 -0.57 -13.92
CA LEU A 360 12.02 -1.27 -15.16
C LEU A 360 12.94 -0.50 -16.12
N PHE A 361 13.05 0.83 -15.96
CA PHE A 361 14.00 1.64 -16.74
C PHE A 361 15.08 2.23 -15.85
N GLU A 362 14.73 2.96 -14.79
CA GLU A 362 15.74 3.67 -13.99
C GLU A 362 16.68 2.72 -13.22
N LEU A 363 16.17 1.61 -12.67
CA LEU A 363 17.01 0.67 -11.92
C LEU A 363 17.63 -0.41 -12.81
N ASP A 364 16.89 -0.97 -13.77
CA ASP A 364 17.37 -2.07 -14.61
C ASP A 364 18.21 -1.59 -15.82
N GLU A 365 17.75 -0.59 -16.58
CA GLU A 365 18.43 -0.11 -17.80
C GLU A 365 19.46 1.00 -17.51
N GLU A 366 19.09 2.03 -16.72
CA GLU A 366 20.02 3.12 -16.33
C GLU A 366 21.00 2.61 -15.24
N VAL A 367 20.57 2.35 -13.99
CA VAL A 367 21.52 2.04 -12.89
C VAL A 367 22.26 0.70 -13.05
N ILE A 368 21.57 -0.41 -13.37
CA ILE A 368 22.23 -1.72 -13.54
C ILE A 368 22.97 -1.78 -14.88
N GLY A 369 22.35 -1.35 -15.98
CA GLY A 369 22.97 -1.35 -17.31
C GLY A 369 24.23 -0.50 -17.41
N GLU A 370 24.22 0.74 -16.90
CA GLU A 370 25.39 1.63 -16.94
C GLU A 370 26.50 1.24 -15.92
N SER A 371 26.19 0.42 -14.90
CA SER A 371 27.16 0.02 -13.86
C SER A 371 28.35 -0.80 -14.36
N GLY A 372 28.22 -1.45 -15.53
CA GLY A 372 29.18 -2.47 -16.00
C GLY A 372 29.25 -3.74 -15.14
N HIS A 373 28.32 -3.92 -14.19
CA HIS A 373 28.34 -4.96 -13.16
C HIS A 373 26.99 -5.69 -13.00
N ALA A 374 26.23 -5.86 -14.07
CA ALA A 374 24.92 -6.54 -14.06
C ALA A 374 24.94 -8.03 -13.62
N ASP A 375 26.12 -8.63 -13.42
CA ASP A 375 26.29 -9.94 -12.79
C ASP A 375 26.18 -9.90 -11.26
N THR A 376 26.47 -8.75 -10.65
CA THR A 376 26.67 -8.55 -9.20
C THR A 376 25.86 -7.39 -8.61
N VAL A 377 25.43 -6.43 -9.45
CA VAL A 377 24.39 -5.45 -9.13
C VAL A 377 23.06 -5.98 -9.64
N LYS A 378 22.10 -6.26 -8.74
CA LYS A 378 20.81 -6.87 -9.06
C LYS A 378 19.64 -6.13 -8.44
N ARG A 379 18.43 -6.23 -9.01
CA ARG A 379 17.20 -5.68 -8.44
C ARG A 379 16.34 -6.76 -7.76
N VAL A 380 15.70 -6.41 -6.65
CA VAL A 380 14.64 -7.21 -6.00
C VAL A 380 13.33 -7.07 -6.78
N GLU A 381 12.61 -8.18 -6.94
CA GLU A 381 11.30 -8.17 -7.60
C GLU A 381 10.29 -7.30 -6.84
N SER A 382 9.58 -6.45 -7.58
CA SER A 382 8.46 -5.66 -7.03
C SER A 382 7.34 -6.59 -6.54
N LEU A 383 6.59 -6.16 -5.51
CA LEU A 383 5.66 -7.05 -4.79
C LEU A 383 4.55 -7.61 -5.71
N ASN A 384 4.10 -6.85 -6.72
CA ASN A 384 3.32 -7.31 -7.86
C ASN A 384 2.13 -8.23 -7.45
N GLY A 385 2.03 -9.44 -8.01
CA GLY A 385 1.04 -10.46 -7.66
C GLY A 385 1.38 -11.33 -6.45
N GLY A 386 2.35 -10.91 -5.62
CA GLY A 386 2.86 -11.69 -4.49
C GLY A 386 1.78 -11.99 -3.45
N ARG A 387 1.54 -13.28 -3.19
CA ARG A 387 0.44 -13.73 -2.31
C ARG A 387 0.51 -13.16 -0.90
N VAL A 388 1.70 -13.05 -0.33
CA VAL A 388 1.94 -12.43 0.99
C VAL A 388 1.54 -10.96 0.99
N PHE A 389 1.86 -10.23 -0.08
CA PHE A 389 1.49 -8.82 -0.23
C PHE A 389 -0.02 -8.63 -0.44
N ILE A 390 -0.67 -9.46 -1.25
CA ILE A 390 -2.13 -9.42 -1.45
C ILE A 390 -2.88 -9.75 -0.16
N GLN A 391 -2.40 -10.73 0.63
CA GLN A 391 -2.93 -11.01 1.96
C GLN A 391 -2.73 -9.80 2.90
N ALA A 392 -1.54 -9.20 2.90
CA ALA A 392 -1.25 -8.02 3.71
C ALA A 392 -2.18 -6.83 3.41
N LEU A 393 -2.53 -6.59 2.14
CA LEU A 393 -3.52 -5.58 1.75
C LEU A 393 -4.91 -5.90 2.34
N ALA A 394 -5.32 -7.17 2.34
CA ALA A 394 -6.60 -7.60 2.90
C ALA A 394 -6.62 -7.49 4.43
N ASP A 395 -5.50 -7.80 5.09
CA ASP A 395 -5.35 -7.66 6.54
C ASP A 395 -5.43 -6.19 6.97
N ILE A 396 -4.69 -5.28 6.32
CA ILE A 396 -4.76 -3.82 6.54
C ILE A 396 -6.19 -3.30 6.35
N ALA A 397 -6.86 -3.72 5.28
CA ALA A 397 -8.23 -3.29 4.99
C ALA A 397 -9.24 -3.82 6.02
N LYS A 398 -9.06 -5.06 6.51
CA LYS A 398 -9.87 -5.63 7.59
C LYS A 398 -9.63 -4.90 8.92
N GLU A 399 -8.38 -4.65 9.30
CA GLU A 399 -8.05 -3.91 10.53
C GLU A 399 -8.69 -2.51 10.51
N HIS A 400 -8.59 -1.81 9.39
CA HIS A 400 -9.24 -0.51 9.19
C HIS A 400 -10.77 -0.60 9.36
N LEU A 401 -11.43 -1.51 8.62
CA LEU A 401 -12.89 -1.69 8.69
C LEU A 401 -13.39 -2.09 10.09
N ALA A 402 -12.66 -2.95 10.79
CA ALA A 402 -13.00 -3.39 12.15
C ALA A 402 -12.72 -2.32 13.23
N SER A 403 -11.74 -1.44 13.01
CA SER A 403 -11.36 -0.40 13.98
C SER A 403 -12.38 0.74 14.12
N GLY A 404 -13.25 0.92 13.11
CA GLY A 404 -14.20 2.04 13.05
C GLY A 404 -13.56 3.43 12.89
N ILE A 405 -12.27 3.52 12.52
CA ILE A 405 -11.60 4.81 12.31
C ILE A 405 -11.82 5.33 10.87
N SER A 406 -11.95 6.65 10.71
CA SER A 406 -12.08 7.25 9.38
C SER A 406 -10.75 7.54 8.69
N CYS A 407 -9.67 7.77 9.45
CA CYS A 407 -8.32 8.04 8.97
C CYS A 407 -7.27 7.82 10.08
N SER A 408 -5.97 7.78 9.73
CA SER A 408 -4.91 7.73 10.75
C SER A 408 -4.84 9.03 11.58
N LYS A 409 -4.26 8.94 12.79
CA LYS A 409 -4.01 10.12 13.64
C LYS A 409 -3.08 11.15 12.97
N GLN A 410 -2.17 10.71 12.11
CA GLN A 410 -1.29 11.59 11.32
C GLN A 410 -2.03 12.29 10.18
N MET A 411 -3.17 11.76 9.72
CA MET A 411 -3.97 12.43 8.70
C MET A 411 -4.54 13.77 9.21
N GLY A 412 -4.87 13.89 10.50
CA GLY A 412 -5.30 15.16 11.10
C GLY A 412 -4.21 16.24 11.17
N LEU A 413 -2.92 15.87 11.06
CA LEU A 413 -1.80 16.81 11.15
C LEU A 413 -1.41 17.32 9.75
N ARG A 414 -1.35 18.65 9.57
CA ARG A 414 -0.69 19.28 8.40
C ARG A 414 0.82 19.37 8.66
N CYS A 415 1.62 19.30 7.60
CA CYS A 415 3.06 19.62 7.68
C CYS A 415 3.27 21.03 8.27
N PRO A 416 4.25 21.27 9.15
CA PRO A 416 4.47 22.58 9.78
C PRO A 416 4.56 23.77 8.83
N GLY A 417 5.13 23.59 7.63
CA GLY A 417 5.21 24.64 6.59
C GLY A 417 4.02 24.68 5.62
N CYS A 418 2.92 23.97 5.88
CA CYS A 418 1.80 23.87 4.93
C CYS A 418 0.92 25.12 4.93
N LYS A 419 0.81 25.76 3.77
CA LYS A 419 -0.10 26.91 3.51
C LYS A 419 -1.25 26.57 2.55
N SER A 420 -1.54 25.28 2.35
CA SER A 420 -2.61 24.82 1.47
C SER A 420 -3.90 24.62 2.26
N GLU A 421 -4.92 25.41 1.93
CA GLU A 421 -6.27 25.27 2.50
C GLU A 421 -7.02 24.08 1.89
N ARG A 422 -6.68 23.66 0.66
CA ARG A 422 -7.14 22.38 0.08
C ARG A 422 -6.71 21.21 0.97
N CYS A 423 -5.48 21.23 1.48
CA CYS A 423 -4.94 20.25 2.42
C CYS A 423 -5.59 20.34 3.82
N PHE A 424 -6.10 21.52 4.22
CA PHE A 424 -6.84 21.66 5.47
C PHE A 424 -8.23 21.02 5.36
N GLU A 425 -9.03 21.46 4.39
CA GLU A 425 -10.41 21.00 4.24
C GLU A 425 -10.51 19.52 3.81
N SER A 426 -9.54 18.98 3.07
CA SER A 426 -9.49 17.54 2.77
C SER A 426 -9.19 16.70 4.03
N LYS A 427 -8.18 17.06 4.82
CA LYS A 427 -7.85 16.37 6.08
C LYS A 427 -8.98 16.48 7.10
N LYS A 428 -9.58 17.66 7.23
CA LYS A 428 -10.75 17.93 8.08
C LYS A 428 -11.95 17.07 7.69
N PHE A 429 -12.30 17.00 6.40
CA PHE A 429 -13.38 16.14 5.91
C PHE A 429 -13.20 14.68 6.35
N PHE A 430 -12.01 14.09 6.12
CA PHE A 430 -11.77 12.70 6.53
C PHE A 430 -11.75 12.51 8.06
N ALA A 431 -11.30 13.50 8.83
CA ALA A 431 -11.39 13.46 10.30
C ALA A 431 -12.85 13.59 10.82
N GLU A 432 -13.70 14.36 10.15
CA GLU A 432 -15.10 14.55 10.53
C GLU A 432 -15.97 13.30 10.26
N GLN A 433 -15.64 12.48 9.25
CA GLN A 433 -16.31 11.19 9.00
C GLN A 433 -16.25 10.23 10.20
N GLN A 434 -15.28 10.41 11.12
CA GLN A 434 -15.17 9.65 12.37
C GLN A 434 -16.44 9.71 13.22
N GLN A 435 -17.16 10.83 13.17
CA GLN A 435 -18.39 11.07 13.93
C GLN A 435 -19.62 10.39 13.30
N GLY A 436 -19.53 9.97 12.04
CA GLY A 436 -20.52 9.15 11.36
C GLY A 436 -20.29 7.65 11.58
N LEU A 437 -19.02 7.22 11.66
CA LEU A 437 -18.67 5.82 11.95
C LEU A 437 -18.99 5.42 13.40
N SER A 438 -18.81 6.32 14.38
CA SER A 438 -19.09 6.02 15.79
C SER A 438 -20.57 5.99 16.18
N LYS A 439 -21.48 6.22 15.22
CA LYS A 439 -22.94 6.26 15.42
C LYS A 439 -23.70 5.15 14.66
N ALA A 440 -23.02 4.26 13.95
CA ALA A 440 -23.61 3.34 12.97
C ALA A 440 -23.06 1.91 13.07
#